data_AF-A0AA96KK52-F1
#
_entry.id   AF-A0AA96KK52-F1
#
_cell.length_a   1.000
_cell.length_b   1.000
_cell.length_c   1.000
_cell.angle_alpha   90.00
_cell.angle_beta   90.00
_cell.angle_gamma   90.00
#
_symmetry.space_group_name_H-M   'P 1'
#
loop_
_entity.id
_entity.type
_entity.pdbx_description
1 polymer ?
#
loop_
_entity_poly.entity_id
_entity_poly.type
_entity_poly.pdbx_seq_one_letter_code
_entity_poly.pdbx_strand_id
1 'polypeptide(L)'
;MNKQNKRLDTRTKPLILSFRAECPIDWERFQSELNSSEIRFSVEKIHDGCEIEITVENATVKQVFKCCRRVVDGHVMRDTMRTLPLSENSLIRRYNDMNFPKNWID
;
A
#
# COMPACT_ATOMS: atom_id res chain seq x y z
N MET A 1 -21.23 -9.44 -39.99
CA MET A 1 -20.47 -8.50 -39.12
C MET A 1 -20.71 -8.88 -37.66
N ASN A 2 -19.77 -9.62 -37.05
CA ASN A 2 -19.89 -10.06 -35.66
C ASN A 2 -19.45 -8.94 -34.71
N LYS A 3 -20.40 -8.39 -33.94
CA LYS A 3 -20.10 -7.51 -32.80
C LYS A 3 -19.62 -8.39 -31.65
N GLN A 4 -18.30 -8.49 -31.48
CA GLN A 4 -17.74 -9.08 -30.26
C GLN A 4 -17.98 -8.11 -29.09
N ASN A 5 -18.87 -8.53 -28.18
CA ASN A 5 -18.99 -7.94 -26.85
C ASN A 5 -17.69 -8.21 -26.09
N LYS A 6 -16.75 -7.26 -26.14
CA LYS A 6 -15.66 -7.19 -25.16
C LYS A 6 -16.29 -6.82 -23.82
N ARG A 7 -16.59 -7.83 -22.99
CA ARG A 7 -16.73 -7.62 -21.55
C ARG A 7 -15.42 -6.99 -21.09
N LEU A 8 -15.46 -5.72 -20.66
CA LEU A 8 -14.36 -5.14 -19.91
C LEU A 8 -14.27 -5.93 -18.62
N ASP A 9 -13.30 -6.84 -18.55
CA ASP A 9 -12.84 -7.41 -17.29
C ASP A 9 -12.15 -6.27 -16.54
N THR A 10 -12.90 -5.50 -15.76
CA THR A 10 -12.38 -4.39 -14.94
C THR A 10 -11.66 -4.93 -13.70
N ARG A 11 -10.90 -6.03 -13.84
CA ARG A 11 -9.94 -6.43 -12.83
C ARG A 11 -8.79 -5.42 -12.90
N THR A 12 -8.91 -4.36 -12.09
CA THR A 12 -7.74 -3.55 -11.71
C THR A 12 -6.64 -4.52 -11.33
N LYS A 13 -5.51 -4.43 -12.05
CA LYS A 13 -4.35 -5.26 -11.77
C LYS A 13 -4.00 -5.10 -10.28
N PRO A 14 -3.73 -6.19 -9.54
CA PRO A 14 -3.36 -6.10 -8.14
C PRO A 14 -2.16 -5.17 -7.96
N LEU A 15 -2.24 -4.30 -6.97
CA LEU A 15 -1.25 -3.29 -6.62
C LEU A 15 -0.30 -3.86 -5.57
N ILE A 16 0.98 -3.96 -5.90
CA ILE A 16 2.01 -4.34 -4.91
C ILE A 16 2.47 -3.07 -4.19
N LEU A 17 2.49 -3.13 -2.85
CA LEU A 17 3.01 -2.08 -1.99
C LEU A 17 4.02 -2.66 -1.01
N SER A 18 5.12 -1.96 -0.78
CA SER A 18 6.04 -2.25 0.30
C SER A 18 6.33 -1.01 1.13
N PHE A 19 6.52 -1.18 2.44
CA PHE A 19 6.77 -0.10 3.41
C PHE A 19 7.44 -0.64 4.67
N ARG A 20 7.97 0.29 5.49
CA ARG A 20 8.50 0.01 6.81
C ARG A 20 7.58 0.59 7.88
N ALA A 21 7.07 -0.26 8.77
CA ALA A 21 6.49 0.15 10.03
C ALA A 21 7.59 0.56 11.02
N GLU A 22 7.27 1.45 11.94
CA GLU A 22 8.18 1.81 13.03
C GLU A 22 8.27 0.66 14.04
N CYS A 23 7.15 0.01 14.30
CA CYS A 23 7.06 -1.18 15.14
C CYS A 23 5.89 -2.09 14.70
N PRO A 24 5.83 -3.35 15.19
CA PRO A 24 4.78 -4.29 14.81
C PRO A 24 3.35 -3.80 15.10
N ILE A 25 3.16 -3.06 16.19
CA ILE A 25 1.83 -2.55 16.56
C ILE A 25 1.30 -1.51 15.57
N ASP A 26 2.17 -0.75 14.91
CA ASP A 26 1.74 0.18 13.85
C ASP A 26 1.25 -0.55 12.61
N TRP A 27 1.87 -1.70 12.31
CA TRP A 27 1.39 -2.58 11.25
C TRP A 27 0.01 -3.16 11.59
N GLU A 28 -0.19 -3.66 12.80
CA GLU A 28 -1.49 -4.18 13.24
C GLU A 28 -2.61 -3.12 13.18
N ARG A 29 -2.30 -1.90 13.62
CA ARG A 29 -3.21 -0.74 13.49
C ARG A 29 -3.50 -0.43 12.03
N PHE A 30 -2.49 -0.50 11.16
CA PHE A 30 -2.69 -0.26 9.74
C PHE A 30 -3.55 -1.35 9.09
N GLN A 31 -3.36 -2.63 9.42
CA GLN A 31 -4.24 -3.71 8.98
C GLN A 31 -5.69 -3.45 9.40
N SER A 32 -5.90 -2.99 10.62
CA SER A 32 -7.24 -2.64 11.14
C SER A 32 -7.89 -1.51 10.33
N GLU A 33 -7.12 -0.49 9.93
CA GLU A 33 -7.62 0.60 9.07
C GLU A 33 -7.94 0.13 7.64
N LEU A 34 -7.12 -0.76 7.06
CA LEU A 34 -7.38 -1.36 5.75
C LEU A 34 -8.67 -2.18 5.76
N ASN A 35 -8.83 -3.04 6.78
CA ASN A 35 -10.03 -3.85 6.98
C ASN A 35 -11.29 -2.98 7.19
N SER A 36 -11.19 -1.96 8.04
CA SER A 36 -12.30 -1.02 8.31
C SER A 36 -12.70 -0.19 7.10
N SER A 37 -11.79 -0.07 6.12
CA SER A 37 -12.03 0.61 4.85
C SER A 37 -12.40 -0.36 3.72
N GLU A 38 -12.68 -1.63 4.05
CA GLU A 38 -13.03 -2.70 3.10
C GLU A 38 -11.98 -2.91 1.99
N ILE A 39 -10.72 -2.60 2.27
CA ILE A 39 -9.60 -2.83 1.36
C ILE A 39 -9.16 -4.29 1.50
N ARG A 40 -9.26 -5.04 0.41
CA ARG A 40 -8.77 -6.42 0.31
C ARG A 40 -7.29 -6.41 0.01
N PHE A 41 -6.52 -7.05 0.89
CA PHE A 41 -5.09 -7.20 0.74
C PHE A 41 -4.62 -8.56 1.24
N SER A 42 -3.52 -9.05 0.67
CA SER A 42 -2.74 -10.17 1.18
C SER A 42 -1.37 -9.69 1.63
N VAL A 43 -0.82 -10.33 2.64
CA VAL A 43 0.56 -10.11 3.07
C VAL A 43 1.45 -11.08 2.32
N GLU A 44 2.38 -10.56 1.52
CA GLU A 44 3.29 -11.37 0.74
C GLU A 44 4.57 -11.68 1.53
N LYS A 45 5.11 -10.66 2.22
CA LYS A 45 6.35 -10.78 2.99
C LYS A 45 6.32 -9.89 4.24
N ILE A 46 6.94 -10.38 5.30
CA ILE A 46 7.33 -9.59 6.48
C ILE A 46 8.80 -9.91 6.78
N HIS A 47 9.64 -8.88 6.80
CA HIS A 47 11.05 -8.97 7.19
C HIS A 47 11.29 -8.16 8.48
N ASP A 48 12.04 -8.74 9.41
CA ASP A 48 12.35 -8.15 10.73
C ASP A 48 11.13 -7.60 11.51
N GLY A 49 9.95 -8.16 11.25
CA GLY A 49 8.68 -7.77 11.87
C GLY A 49 8.13 -6.39 11.49
N CYS A 50 8.88 -5.60 10.70
CA CYS A 50 8.55 -4.20 10.43
C CYS A 50 8.65 -3.82 8.95
N GLU A 51 9.21 -4.65 8.09
CA GLU A 51 9.30 -4.39 6.64
C GLU A 51 8.30 -5.28 5.92
N ILE A 52 7.27 -4.67 5.35
CA ILE A 52 6.07 -5.38 4.90
C ILE A 52 5.88 -5.19 3.41
N GLU A 53 5.55 -6.28 2.71
CA GLU A 53 5.05 -6.30 1.34
C GLU A 53 3.60 -6.80 1.35
N ILE A 54 2.70 -6.05 0.74
CA ILE A 54 1.30 -6.42 0.55
C ILE A 54 0.90 -6.35 -0.92
N THR A 55 -0.04 -7.20 -1.30
CA THR A 55 -0.79 -7.07 -2.55
C THR A 55 -2.17 -6.53 -2.23
N VAL A 56 -2.62 -5.50 -2.95
CA VAL A 56 -3.93 -4.85 -2.78
C VAL A 56 -4.78 -5.07 -4.02
N GLU A 57 -5.99 -5.59 -3.84
CA GLU A 57 -6.82 -6.05 -4.96
C GLU A 57 -7.84 -5.00 -5.45
N ASN A 58 -8.41 -4.22 -4.53
CA ASN A 58 -9.60 -3.39 -4.80
C ASN A 58 -9.42 -1.92 -4.41
N ALA A 59 -8.18 -1.46 -4.24
CA ALA A 59 -7.89 -0.08 -3.86
C ALA A 59 -6.68 0.50 -4.59
N THR A 60 -6.74 1.81 -4.81
CA THR A 60 -5.62 2.60 -5.31
C THR A 60 -4.61 2.88 -4.20
N VAL A 61 -3.35 3.15 -4.57
CA VAL A 61 -2.32 3.56 -3.61
C VAL A 61 -2.74 4.80 -2.79
N LYS A 62 -3.54 5.71 -3.37
CA LYS A 62 -4.08 6.89 -2.67
C LYS A 62 -5.05 6.50 -1.56
N GLN A 63 -5.90 5.49 -1.78
CA GLN A 63 -6.82 4.99 -0.74
C GLN A 63 -6.06 4.29 0.38
N VAL A 64 -5.06 3.48 0.03
CA VAL A 64 -4.18 2.81 1.01
C VAL A 64 -3.40 3.83 1.84
N PHE A 65 -2.84 4.85 1.20
CA PHE A 65 -2.13 5.94 1.90
C PHE A 65 -3.04 6.73 2.84
N LYS A 66 -4.32 6.94 2.48
CA LYS A 66 -5.30 7.58 3.38
C LYS A 66 -5.55 6.75 4.65
N CYS A 67 -5.59 5.42 4.53
CA CYS A 67 -5.69 4.52 5.70
C CYS A 67 -4.43 4.66 6.58
N CYS A 68 -3.25 4.68 5.96
CA CYS A 68 -1.99 4.85 6.68
C CYS A 68 -1.92 6.19 7.45
N ARG A 69 -2.50 7.27 6.91
CA ARG A 69 -2.60 8.58 7.60
C ARG A 69 -3.46 8.56 8.88
N ARG A 70 -4.30 7.56 9.09
CA ARG A 70 -5.13 7.43 10.31
C ARG A 70 -4.39 6.75 11.46
N VAL A 71 -3.27 6.10 11.18
CA VAL A 71 -2.38 5.56 12.21
C VAL A 71 -1.56 6.69 12.82
N VAL A 72 -1.72 6.92 14.14
CA VAL A 72 -1.12 8.04 14.89
C VAL A 72 0.38 8.17 14.62
N ASP A 73 1.12 7.06 14.67
CA ASP A 73 2.57 7.01 14.43
C ASP A 73 2.94 6.39 13.08
N GLY A 74 2.00 6.30 12.13
CA GLY A 74 2.23 5.74 10.79
C GLY A 74 3.13 6.59 9.87
N HIS A 75 3.96 7.46 10.42
CA HIS A 75 4.79 8.38 9.67
C HIS A 75 5.93 7.67 8.93
N VAL A 76 6.59 6.67 9.54
CA VAL A 76 7.60 5.84 8.86
C VAL A 76 6.97 5.07 7.70
N MET A 77 5.78 4.49 7.91
CA MET A 77 5.06 3.79 6.84
C MET A 77 4.75 4.72 5.68
N ARG A 78 4.20 5.91 5.93
CA ARG A 78 3.91 6.92 4.89
C ARG A 78 5.15 7.32 4.10
N ASP A 79 6.26 7.50 4.79
CA ASP A 79 7.49 8.03 4.20
C ASP A 79 8.23 6.99 3.34
N THR A 80 8.08 5.70 3.70
CA THR A 80 8.76 4.56 3.07
C THR A 80 7.90 3.76 2.10
N MET A 81 6.57 3.90 2.15
CA MET A 81 5.64 3.18 1.27
C MET A 81 5.97 3.39 -0.20
N ARG A 82 5.94 2.38 -1.05
CA ARG A 82 6.12 2.51 -2.51
C ARG A 82 5.29 1.45 -3.22
N THR A 83 4.92 1.75 -4.46
CA THR A 83 4.28 0.80 -5.39
C THR A 83 5.30 -0.14 -6.05
N LEU A 84 6.14 -0.79 -5.24
CA LEU A 84 7.21 -1.68 -5.67
C LEU A 84 7.32 -2.85 -4.68
N PRO A 85 7.78 -4.03 -5.10
CA PRO A 85 8.14 -5.12 -4.19
C PRO A 85 9.19 -4.70 -3.17
N LEU A 86 9.21 -5.37 -2.02
CA LEU A 86 10.18 -5.12 -0.95
C LEU A 86 11.62 -5.36 -1.42
N SER A 87 11.84 -6.30 -2.34
CA SER A 87 13.16 -6.55 -2.95
C SER A 87 13.70 -5.39 -3.79
N GLU A 88 12.84 -4.46 -4.19
CA GLU A 88 13.18 -3.30 -5.02
C GLU A 88 13.03 -1.97 -4.27
N ASN A 89 12.39 -1.98 -3.10
CA ASN A 89 12.19 -0.80 -2.28
C ASN A 89 13.31 -0.70 -1.23
N SER A 90 14.17 0.30 -1.36
CA SER A 90 15.24 0.57 -0.39
C SER A 90 14.74 1.03 0.99
N LEU A 91 13.44 1.28 1.14
CA LEU A 91 12.79 1.76 2.36
C LEU A 91 13.39 3.06 2.92
N ILE A 92 14.11 3.81 2.08
CA ILE A 92 14.69 5.08 2.46
C ILE A 92 13.56 6.09 2.72
N ARG A 93 13.61 6.68 3.92
CA ARG A 93 12.76 7.79 4.36
C ARG A 93 12.97 8.99 3.45
N ARG A 94 11.88 9.62 3.00
CA ARG A 94 11.92 10.83 2.16
C ARG A 94 11.98 12.10 2.99
N TYR A 95 11.63 12.04 4.27
CA TYR A 95 11.54 13.21 5.14
C TYR A 95 10.64 14.32 4.53
N ASN A 96 9.56 13.93 3.86
CA ASN A 96 8.70 14.84 3.08
C ASN A 96 7.34 15.11 3.76
N ASP A 97 7.36 15.42 5.07
CA ASP A 97 6.24 15.99 5.82
C ASP A 97 4.87 15.29 5.68
N MET A 98 4.85 13.97 5.54
CA MET A 98 3.64 13.14 5.57
C MET A 98 2.66 13.28 4.38
N ASN A 99 3.08 13.95 3.30
CA ASN A 99 2.23 14.18 2.12
C ASN A 99 2.28 13.02 1.12
N PHE A 100 1.17 12.83 0.38
CA PHE A 100 1.15 11.85 -0.69
C PHE A 100 2.18 12.25 -1.77
N PRO A 101 3.11 11.38 -2.14
CA PRO A 101 4.22 11.76 -3.01
C PRO A 101 3.75 12.01 -4.44
N LYS A 102 4.10 13.17 -5.01
CA LYS A 102 3.66 13.58 -6.35
C LYS A 102 4.15 12.62 -7.46
N ASN A 103 5.29 11.97 -7.23
CA ASN A 103 5.92 11.01 -8.16
C ASN A 103 5.41 9.57 -8.03
N TRP A 104 4.29 9.33 -7.32
CA TRP A 104 3.59 8.03 -7.33
C TRP A 104 2.42 8.00 -8.32
N ILE A 105 2.26 9.06 -9.11
CA ILE A 105 1.31 9.13 -10.20
C ILE A 105 2.11 8.94 -11.48
N ASP A 106 2.23 7.69 -11.90
CA ASP A 106 1.89 7.20 -13.26
C ASP A 106 1.91 5.67 -13.29
#